data_AF-A0A534R9H6-F1
#
_entry.id   AF-A0A534R9H6-F1
#
_cell.length_a   1.000
_cell.length_b   1.000
_cell.length_c   1.000
_cell.angle_alpha   90.00
_cell.angle_beta   90.00
_cell.angle_gamma   90.00
#
_symmetry.space_group_name_H-M   'P 1'
#
loop_
_entity.id
_entity.type
_entity.pdbx_description
1 polymer ?
#
loop_
_entity_poly.entity_id
_entity_poly.type
_entity_poly.pdbx_seq_one_letter_code
_entity_poly.pdbx_strand_id
1 'polypeptide(L)'
;MGKKGQSSNPLRPSYDPMGLLLEDGVIEIITAQSSAPGERHADLVAAGAQVGEIAVLAWPGGPSDPKTQHSGTRWVVARGWVPYQRATFVTPAFPGYFSGHSTFSRSAAEVLTRLTGNDYFPGGLGEFVMPRNTFLQFELGPSEDVRLQWARYFDAADQAGQSRLWGGIHVQVDDFTGRTRGDLIGIAASDKALTYFNGTAP
;
A
#
# COMPACT_ATOMS: atom_id res chain seq x y z
N MET A 1 9.89 13.59 -3.85
CA MET A 1 9.87 14.24 -2.53
C MET A 1 11.12 13.92 -1.73
N GLY A 2 11.47 12.66 -1.46
CA GLY A 2 12.62 12.29 -0.60
C GLY A 2 14.01 12.85 -1.00
N LYS A 3 14.26 13.19 -2.27
CA LYS A 3 15.49 13.86 -2.73
C LYS A 3 15.56 15.36 -2.40
N LYS A 4 14.43 15.98 -2.06
CA LYS A 4 14.31 17.44 -1.87
C LYS A 4 14.55 17.88 -0.42
N GLY A 5 14.72 16.96 0.53
CA GLY A 5 14.81 17.32 1.94
C GLY A 5 13.44 17.36 2.62
N GLN A 6 13.23 18.31 3.53
CA GLN A 6 12.06 18.43 4.39
C GLN A 6 11.25 19.72 4.16
N SER A 7 9.96 19.69 4.46
CA SER A 7 9.04 20.83 4.30
C SER A 7 8.36 21.29 5.60
N SER A 8 8.68 20.68 6.76
CA SER A 8 8.07 21.00 8.05
C SER A 8 8.53 22.32 8.66
N ASN A 9 9.78 22.74 8.44
CA ASN A 9 10.31 23.96 9.05
C ASN A 9 11.32 24.68 8.13
N PRO A 10 11.01 25.91 7.65
CA PRO A 10 11.88 26.68 6.78
C PRO A 10 13.20 27.14 7.42
N LEU A 11 13.29 27.10 8.75
CA LEU A 11 14.50 27.50 9.49
C LEU A 11 15.43 26.31 9.79
N ARG A 12 15.02 25.08 9.48
CA ARG A 12 15.85 23.88 9.67
C ARG A 12 16.63 23.55 8.39
N PRO A 13 17.77 22.84 8.50
CA PRO A 13 18.52 22.37 7.35
C PRO A 13 17.65 21.58 6.35
N SER A 14 18.12 21.53 5.11
CA SER A 14 17.51 20.76 4.03
C SER A 14 16.04 21.11 3.76
N TYR A 15 15.66 22.37 3.99
CA TYR A 15 14.30 22.82 3.69
C TYR A 15 14.07 22.95 2.17
N ASP A 16 12.95 22.38 1.70
CA ASP A 16 12.37 22.60 0.38
C ASP A 16 10.85 22.51 0.53
N PRO A 17 10.05 23.43 -0.04
CA PRO A 17 8.59 23.39 0.06
C PRO A 17 7.96 22.11 -0.52
N MET A 18 8.68 21.38 -1.38
CA MET A 18 8.31 20.09 -1.98
C MET A 18 9.03 18.90 -1.34
N GLY A 19 9.67 19.11 -0.19
CA GLY A 19 10.26 18.09 0.67
C GLY A 19 9.22 17.28 1.44
N LEU A 20 9.70 16.31 2.22
CA LEU A 20 8.87 15.50 3.11
C LEU A 20 8.52 16.25 4.40
N LEU A 21 7.32 16.03 4.92
CA LEU A 21 7.03 16.44 6.30
C LEU A 21 7.81 15.52 7.25
N LEU A 22 8.55 16.13 8.18
CA LEU A 22 9.17 15.44 9.30
C LEU A 22 8.12 14.92 10.28
N GLU A 23 8.38 13.74 10.80
CA GLU A 23 7.58 13.06 11.83
C GLU A 23 8.58 12.36 12.76
N ASP A 24 8.61 12.78 14.03
CA ASP A 24 9.60 12.26 14.98
C ASP A 24 9.49 10.74 15.12
N GLY A 25 10.62 10.03 15.01
CA GLY A 25 10.66 8.57 15.02
C GLY A 25 10.26 7.88 13.71
N VAL A 26 9.88 8.63 12.66
CA VAL A 26 9.45 8.06 11.37
C VAL A 26 10.11 8.72 10.17
N ILE A 27 10.14 10.05 10.09
CA ILE A 27 10.77 10.83 9.02
C ILE A 27 11.65 11.90 9.66
N GLU A 28 12.97 11.71 9.55
CA GLU A 28 13.95 12.52 10.27
C GLU A 28 15.02 13.07 9.35
N ILE A 29 15.62 14.21 9.74
CA ILE A 29 16.87 14.66 9.15
C ILE A 29 18.01 13.85 9.79
N ILE A 30 18.91 13.30 8.98
CA ILE A 30 20.16 12.72 9.47
C ILE A 30 21.01 13.85 10.04
N THR A 31 21.21 13.86 11.35
CA THR A 31 22.07 14.79 12.07
C THR A 31 23.38 14.13 12.46
N ALA A 32 24.43 14.93 12.72
CA ALA A 32 25.71 14.44 13.23
C ALA A 32 25.56 13.63 14.53
N GLN A 33 24.59 14.00 15.39
CA GLN A 33 24.27 13.24 16.59
C GLN A 33 23.63 11.89 16.22
N SER A 34 22.57 11.89 15.41
CA SER A 34 21.87 10.65 15.03
C SER A 34 22.70 9.67 14.20
N SER A 35 23.78 10.15 13.57
CA SER A 35 24.70 9.34 12.77
C SER A 35 26.00 8.97 13.50
N ALA A 36 26.14 9.31 14.78
CA ALA A 36 27.31 8.91 15.56
C ALA A 36 27.36 7.37 15.70
N PRO A 37 28.53 6.75 15.92
CA PRO A 37 28.62 5.30 16.08
C PRO A 37 27.68 4.77 17.17
N GLY A 38 26.84 3.79 16.82
CA GLY A 38 25.83 3.21 17.72
C GLY A 38 24.47 3.92 17.73
N GLU A 39 24.35 5.05 17.03
CA GLU A 39 23.09 5.79 16.91
C GLU A 39 22.23 5.31 15.73
N ARG A 40 20.94 5.67 15.77
CA ARG A 40 19.91 5.13 14.87
C ARG A 40 20.14 5.33 13.36
N HIS A 41 20.90 6.35 12.94
CA HIS A 41 21.24 6.59 11.54
C HIS A 41 22.70 6.26 11.20
N ALA A 42 23.46 5.63 12.11
CA ALA A 42 24.86 5.28 11.90
C ALA A 42 25.05 4.39 10.65
N ASP A 43 24.22 3.34 10.52
CA ASP A 43 24.28 2.39 9.41
C ASP A 43 23.98 3.05 8.05
N LEU A 44 23.13 4.09 8.04
CA LEU A 44 22.85 4.85 6.83
C LEU A 44 24.08 5.59 6.34
N VAL A 45 24.79 6.28 7.23
CA VAL A 45 26.02 7.02 6.88
C VAL A 45 27.15 6.06 6.54
N ALA A 46 27.27 4.92 7.24
CA ALA A 46 28.21 3.85 6.88
C ALA A 46 27.94 3.29 5.47
N ALA A 47 26.67 3.27 5.04
CA ALA A 47 26.25 2.90 3.68
C ALA A 47 26.33 4.06 2.66
N GLY A 48 26.86 5.22 3.05
CA GLY A 48 27.10 6.36 2.16
C GLY A 48 26.01 7.45 2.16
N ALA A 49 25.09 7.45 3.13
CA ALA A 49 24.22 8.60 3.38
C ALA A 49 25.00 9.79 3.95
N GLN A 50 24.47 11.00 3.79
CA GLN A 50 25.07 12.24 4.27
C GLN A 50 24.23 12.89 5.37
N VAL A 51 24.89 13.58 6.30
CA VAL A 51 24.22 14.49 7.25
C VAL A 51 23.45 15.54 6.45
N GLY A 52 22.19 15.77 6.83
CA GLY A 52 21.24 16.62 6.13
C GLY A 52 20.29 15.86 5.19
N GLU A 53 20.60 14.62 4.81
CA GLU A 53 19.63 13.79 4.08
C GLU A 53 18.47 13.38 4.97
N ILE A 54 17.36 12.95 4.35
CA ILE A 54 16.17 12.49 5.07
C ILE A 54 16.25 10.98 5.24
N ALA A 55 16.11 10.52 6.48
CA ALA A 55 15.91 9.13 6.84
C ALA A 55 14.42 8.87 7.05
N VAL A 56 13.96 7.69 6.65
CA VAL A 56 12.58 7.22 6.83
C VAL A 56 12.61 5.84 7.46
N LEU A 57 11.77 5.59 8.46
CA LEU A 57 11.58 4.28 9.05
C LEU A 57 10.61 3.48 8.17
N ALA A 58 11.13 2.58 7.34
CA ALA A 58 10.35 1.88 6.32
C ALA A 58 10.92 0.51 5.94
N TRP A 59 10.21 -0.22 5.08
CA TRP A 59 10.75 -1.40 4.44
C TRP A 59 11.88 -1.03 3.46
N PRO A 60 13.04 -1.68 3.53
CA PRO A 60 14.25 -1.29 2.81
C PRO A 60 14.39 -1.92 1.41
N GLY A 61 13.37 -2.63 0.93
CA GLY A 61 13.53 -3.54 -0.20
C GLY A 61 13.64 -4.99 0.25
N GLY A 62 13.49 -5.91 -0.71
CA GLY A 62 13.61 -7.35 -0.46
C GLY A 62 15.03 -7.72 -0.03
N PRO A 63 15.20 -8.75 0.81
CA PRO A 63 16.51 -9.22 1.21
C PRO A 63 17.21 -9.94 0.04
N SER A 64 18.49 -10.26 0.21
CA SER A 64 19.29 -10.98 -0.80
C SER A 64 18.73 -12.37 -1.12
N ASP A 65 18.24 -13.10 -0.10
CA ASP A 65 17.57 -14.38 -0.27
C ASP A 65 16.14 -14.33 0.29
N PRO A 66 15.13 -14.00 -0.53
CA PRO A 66 13.76 -13.90 -0.08
C PRO A 66 13.14 -15.25 0.33
N LYS A 67 13.80 -16.39 0.09
CA LYS A 67 13.31 -17.70 0.54
C LYS A 67 13.64 -18.00 1.99
N THR A 68 14.64 -17.34 2.56
CA THR A 68 15.15 -17.63 3.91
C THR A 68 15.24 -16.39 4.79
N GLN A 69 15.09 -15.20 4.21
CA GLN A 69 15.29 -13.92 4.89
C GLN A 69 14.06 -13.04 4.77
N HIS A 70 13.87 -12.14 5.72
CA HIS A 70 12.96 -11.01 5.64
C HIS A 70 13.70 -9.72 6.01
N SER A 71 13.24 -8.59 5.48
CA SER A 71 13.94 -7.32 5.66
C SER A 71 13.45 -6.53 6.87
N GLY A 72 12.17 -6.68 7.23
CA GLY A 72 11.56 -5.92 8.31
C GLY A 72 11.54 -4.41 8.08
N THR A 73 11.27 -3.66 9.14
CA THR A 73 11.28 -2.19 9.13
C THR A 73 12.60 -1.68 9.69
N ARG A 74 13.26 -0.77 8.97
CA ARG A 74 14.49 -0.11 9.42
C ARG A 74 14.62 1.28 8.83
N TRP A 75 15.58 2.06 9.33
CA TRP A 75 15.91 3.35 8.72
C TRP A 75 16.43 3.15 7.30
N VAL A 76 15.94 3.96 6.37
CA VAL A 76 16.34 4.01 4.96
C VAL A 76 16.51 5.46 4.52
N VAL A 77 17.40 5.74 3.57
CA VAL A 77 17.51 7.09 3.00
C VAL A 77 16.33 7.35 2.07
N ALA A 78 15.56 8.42 2.33
CA ALA A 78 14.32 8.74 1.62
C ALA A 78 14.46 8.79 0.09
N ARG A 79 15.63 9.21 -0.42
CA ARG A 79 15.88 9.27 -1.87
C ARG A 79 15.94 7.91 -2.56
N GLY A 80 16.17 6.84 -1.81
CA GLY A 80 16.27 5.47 -2.28
C GLY A 80 15.12 4.59 -1.81
N TRP A 81 14.10 5.15 -1.17
CA TRP A 81 12.92 4.41 -0.73
C TRP A 81 12.17 3.80 -1.93
N VAL A 82 11.63 2.60 -1.73
CA VAL A 82 10.83 1.88 -2.72
C VAL A 82 9.54 1.33 -2.08
N PRO A 83 8.45 1.14 -2.85
CA PRO A 83 7.21 0.55 -2.35
C PRO A 83 7.39 -0.91 -1.89
N TYR A 84 6.51 -1.37 -1.01
CA TYR A 84 6.48 -2.75 -0.51
C TYR A 84 5.90 -3.70 -1.57
N GLN A 85 6.74 -4.15 -2.48
CA GLN A 85 6.40 -5.08 -3.54
C GLN A 85 7.64 -5.77 -4.10
N ARG A 86 7.44 -6.85 -4.88
CA ARG A 86 8.53 -7.47 -5.66
C ARG A 86 9.18 -6.40 -6.54
N ALA A 87 10.53 -6.37 -6.60
CA ALA A 87 11.24 -5.41 -7.44
C ALA A 87 10.85 -5.49 -8.94
N THR A 88 10.43 -6.66 -9.41
CA THR A 88 9.94 -6.89 -10.78
C THR A 88 8.49 -6.45 -10.99
N PHE A 89 7.75 -6.19 -9.92
CA PHE A 89 6.38 -5.70 -9.97
C PHE A 89 6.44 -4.18 -9.85
N VAL A 90 6.80 -3.54 -10.96
CA VAL A 90 6.93 -2.07 -11.02
C VAL A 90 5.60 -1.39 -10.76
N THR A 91 5.64 -0.19 -10.20
CA THR A 91 4.46 0.69 -10.14
C THR A 91 3.83 0.75 -11.54
N PRO A 92 2.55 0.39 -11.71
CA PRO A 92 1.95 0.29 -13.02
C PRO A 92 2.06 1.59 -13.82
N ALA A 93 2.27 1.48 -15.13
CA ALA A 93 2.54 2.62 -16.03
C ALA A 93 1.26 3.40 -16.40
N PHE A 94 0.48 3.82 -15.42
CA PHE A 94 -0.71 4.65 -15.58
C PHE A 94 -0.86 5.64 -14.41
N PRO A 95 -1.64 6.73 -14.55
CA PRO A 95 -1.89 7.68 -13.46
C PRO A 95 -2.47 7.01 -12.22
N GLY A 96 -1.98 7.39 -11.03
CA GLY A 96 -2.42 6.81 -9.76
C GLY A 96 -3.83 7.19 -9.33
N TYR A 97 -4.34 8.35 -9.75
CA TYR A 97 -5.67 8.81 -9.34
C TYR A 97 -6.76 8.43 -10.36
N PHE A 98 -7.85 7.76 -9.98
CA PHE A 98 -8.08 7.05 -8.71
C PHE A 98 -7.77 5.54 -8.86
N SER A 99 -7.70 4.83 -7.73
CA SER A 99 -7.20 3.45 -7.72
C SER A 99 -8.10 2.48 -8.48
N GLY A 100 -7.52 1.79 -9.45
CA GLY A 100 -8.21 0.74 -10.21
C GLY A 100 -8.63 -0.45 -9.33
N HIS A 101 -7.77 -0.91 -8.41
CA HIS A 101 -8.11 -2.04 -7.52
C HIS A 101 -9.32 -1.69 -6.65
N SER A 102 -9.32 -0.51 -6.02
CA SER A 102 -10.45 -0.04 -5.22
C SER A 102 -11.73 0.06 -6.03
N THR A 103 -11.64 0.53 -7.28
CA THR A 103 -12.78 0.68 -8.19
C THR A 103 -13.36 -0.66 -8.62
N PHE A 104 -12.53 -1.54 -9.20
CA PHE A 104 -12.99 -2.83 -9.70
C PHE A 104 -13.51 -3.73 -8.59
N SER A 105 -12.81 -3.78 -7.46
CA SER A 105 -13.25 -4.60 -6.33
C SER A 105 -14.56 -4.10 -5.76
N ARG A 106 -14.76 -2.78 -5.64
CA ARG A 106 -16.03 -2.23 -5.15
C ARG A 106 -17.18 -2.42 -6.16
N SER A 107 -16.93 -2.25 -7.46
CA SER A 107 -17.91 -2.61 -8.50
C SER A 107 -18.30 -4.08 -8.43
N ALA A 108 -17.34 -4.98 -8.24
CA ALA A 108 -17.61 -6.40 -8.12
C ALA A 108 -18.44 -6.75 -6.88
N ALA A 109 -18.19 -6.07 -5.74
CA ALA A 109 -19.00 -6.27 -4.53
C ALA A 109 -20.48 -5.92 -4.75
N GLU A 110 -20.77 -4.82 -5.45
CA GLU A 110 -22.15 -4.43 -5.82
C GLU A 110 -22.80 -5.45 -6.76
N VAL A 111 -22.06 -5.90 -7.78
CA VAL A 111 -22.53 -6.91 -8.72
C VAL A 111 -22.86 -8.22 -8.00
N LEU A 112 -21.96 -8.69 -7.12
CA LEU A 112 -22.16 -9.92 -6.35
C LEU A 112 -23.35 -9.79 -5.41
N THR A 113 -23.48 -8.67 -4.70
CA THR A 113 -24.62 -8.40 -3.81
C THR A 113 -25.95 -8.51 -4.54
N ARG A 114 -26.04 -7.93 -5.74
CA ARG A 114 -27.24 -7.97 -6.57
C ARG A 114 -27.50 -9.36 -7.16
N LEU A 115 -26.44 -10.10 -7.48
CA LEU A 115 -26.53 -11.45 -8.02
C LEU A 115 -27.01 -12.46 -6.97
N THR A 116 -26.50 -12.37 -5.74
CA THR A 116 -26.84 -13.31 -4.66
C THR A 116 -28.01 -12.86 -3.79
N GLY A 117 -28.47 -11.62 -3.97
CA GLY A 117 -29.61 -11.04 -3.26
C GLY A 117 -29.29 -10.53 -1.85
N ASN A 118 -28.03 -10.59 -1.41
CA ASN A 118 -27.56 -9.97 -0.17
C ASN A 118 -26.04 -9.72 -0.23
N ASP A 119 -25.52 -8.93 0.70
CA ASP A 119 -24.13 -8.46 0.69
C ASP A 119 -23.12 -9.43 1.34
N TYR A 120 -23.57 -10.59 1.82
CA TYR A 120 -22.73 -11.56 2.52
C TYR A 120 -22.13 -12.61 1.58
N PHE A 121 -20.94 -13.09 1.94
CA PHE A 121 -20.40 -14.28 1.30
C PHE A 121 -21.33 -15.49 1.52
N PRO A 122 -21.47 -16.40 0.53
CA PRO A 122 -22.23 -17.63 0.73
C PRO A 122 -21.64 -18.44 1.88
N GLY A 123 -22.48 -18.89 2.82
CA GLY A 123 -22.02 -19.53 4.05
C GLY A 123 -21.64 -18.56 5.18
N GLY A 124 -21.75 -17.25 4.96
CA GLY A 124 -21.59 -16.19 5.97
C GLY A 124 -20.17 -15.67 6.16
N LEU A 125 -19.15 -16.37 5.65
CA LEU A 125 -17.75 -15.97 5.79
C LEU A 125 -16.91 -16.41 4.59
N GLY A 126 -16.31 -15.44 3.90
CA GLY A 126 -15.24 -15.69 2.94
C GLY A 126 -13.90 -15.81 3.69
N GLU A 127 -13.05 -16.77 3.31
CA GLU A 127 -11.75 -16.97 3.95
C GLU A 127 -10.63 -17.13 2.93
N PHE A 128 -9.44 -16.65 3.27
CA PHE A 128 -8.22 -16.89 2.51
C PHE A 128 -7.05 -17.16 3.45
N VAL A 129 -6.36 -18.29 3.24
CA VAL A 129 -5.26 -18.74 4.10
C VAL A 129 -3.91 -18.51 3.40
N MET A 130 -3.00 -17.89 4.14
CA MET A 130 -1.62 -17.60 3.75
C MET A 130 -0.71 -18.42 4.67
N PRO A 131 -0.18 -19.56 4.20
CA PRO A 131 0.59 -20.43 5.07
C PRO A 131 1.93 -19.79 5.45
N ARG A 132 2.37 -20.09 6.67
CA ARG A 132 3.66 -19.68 7.22
C ARG A 132 4.78 -19.89 6.21
N ASN A 133 5.64 -18.88 6.06
CA ASN A 133 6.90 -18.90 5.32
C ASN A 133 6.81 -19.26 3.83
N THR A 134 5.62 -19.32 3.22
CA THR A 134 5.47 -19.82 1.84
C THR A 134 4.65 -18.89 0.95
N PHE A 135 3.97 -17.89 1.50
CA PHE A 135 3.06 -17.05 0.74
C PHE A 135 3.73 -15.85 0.09
N LEU A 136 4.58 -15.13 0.84
CA LEU A 136 5.29 -13.97 0.29
C LEU A 136 6.39 -14.41 -0.68
N GLN A 137 6.50 -13.72 -1.81
CA GLN A 137 7.43 -14.06 -2.90
C GLN A 137 8.69 -13.18 -2.94
N PHE A 138 8.74 -12.15 -2.10
CA PHE A 138 9.82 -11.15 -2.06
C PHE A 138 10.49 -11.03 -0.69
N GLU A 139 10.04 -11.80 0.28
CA GLU A 139 10.69 -12.07 1.55
C GLU A 139 10.02 -13.25 2.24
N LEU A 140 10.69 -13.84 3.23
CA LEU A 140 10.16 -14.94 4.03
C LEU A 140 8.96 -14.44 4.84
N GLY A 141 7.79 -15.01 4.58
CA GLY A 141 6.63 -14.77 5.42
C GLY A 141 5.32 -15.30 4.82
N PRO A 142 4.21 -15.16 5.57
CA PRO A 142 4.13 -14.65 6.95
C PRO A 142 4.84 -15.54 7.99
N SER A 143 5.16 -15.02 9.18
CA SER A 143 5.88 -15.77 10.23
C SER A 143 5.05 -16.87 10.92
N GLU A 144 3.75 -16.88 10.67
CA GLU A 144 2.74 -17.84 11.10
C GLU A 144 1.67 -17.97 10.02
N ASP A 145 0.76 -18.94 10.14
CA ASP A 145 -0.37 -19.03 9.23
C ASP A 145 -1.30 -17.83 9.44
N VAL A 146 -1.51 -17.04 8.39
CA VAL A 146 -2.43 -15.89 8.42
C VAL A 146 -3.71 -16.28 7.71
N ARG A 147 -4.85 -16.00 8.34
CA ARG A 147 -6.18 -16.24 7.79
C ARG A 147 -6.92 -14.91 7.69
N LEU A 148 -7.18 -14.47 6.47
CA LEU A 148 -8.08 -13.34 6.23
C LEU A 148 -9.52 -13.84 6.16
N GLN A 149 -10.44 -13.07 6.73
CA GLN A 149 -11.86 -13.41 6.81
C GLN A 149 -12.71 -12.17 6.54
N TRP A 150 -13.80 -12.36 5.79
CA TRP A 150 -14.72 -11.29 5.39
C TRP A 150 -16.15 -11.77 5.48
N ALA A 151 -17.02 -11.01 6.14
CA ALA A 151 -18.44 -11.35 6.21
C ALA A 151 -19.14 -10.96 4.90
N ARG A 152 -18.82 -9.77 4.40
CA ARG A 152 -19.48 -9.15 3.25
C ARG A 152 -18.54 -8.94 2.09
N TYR A 153 -19.07 -8.91 0.88
CA TYR A 153 -18.26 -8.67 -0.32
C TYR A 153 -17.51 -7.34 -0.27
N PHE A 154 -18.11 -6.33 0.35
CA PHE A 154 -17.45 -5.05 0.50
C PHE A 154 -16.29 -5.09 1.50
N ASP A 155 -16.29 -5.95 2.52
CA ASP A 155 -15.16 -6.07 3.44
C ASP A 155 -13.91 -6.52 2.68
N ALA A 156 -14.08 -7.50 1.78
CA ALA A 156 -13.02 -7.99 0.90
C ALA A 156 -12.59 -6.92 -0.12
N ALA A 157 -13.55 -6.19 -0.71
CA ALA A 157 -13.26 -5.13 -1.66
C ALA A 157 -12.49 -3.96 -1.03
N ASP A 158 -12.88 -3.57 0.17
CA ASP A 158 -12.25 -2.51 0.94
C ASP A 158 -10.84 -2.91 1.37
N GLN A 159 -10.62 -4.16 1.76
CA GLN A 159 -9.27 -4.65 2.06
C GLN A 159 -8.40 -4.72 0.80
N ALA A 160 -8.98 -5.05 -0.37
CA ALA A 160 -8.26 -5.01 -1.64
C ALA A 160 -7.78 -3.59 -1.99
N GLY A 161 -8.60 -2.56 -1.75
CA GLY A 161 -8.20 -1.15 -1.87
C GLY A 161 -7.10 -0.74 -0.87
N GLN A 162 -7.30 -1.06 0.41
CA GLN A 162 -6.32 -0.82 1.50
C GLN A 162 -4.94 -1.44 1.20
N SER A 163 -4.92 -2.62 0.57
CA SER A 163 -3.68 -3.30 0.22
C SER A 163 -2.75 -2.46 -0.64
N ARG A 164 -3.30 -1.50 -1.41
CA ARG A 164 -2.48 -0.65 -2.27
C ARG A 164 -1.81 0.50 -1.54
N LEU A 165 -2.37 0.90 -0.40
CA LEU A 165 -1.75 1.84 0.54
C LEU A 165 -0.62 1.14 1.27
N TRP A 166 -0.87 -0.07 1.80
CA TRP A 166 0.16 -0.88 2.46
C TRP A 166 1.30 -1.25 1.51
N GLY A 167 0.99 -1.52 0.24
CA GLY A 167 1.98 -1.73 -0.81
C GLY A 167 2.75 -0.47 -1.24
N GLY A 168 2.34 0.72 -0.78
CA GLY A 168 3.02 1.99 -1.05
C GLY A 168 2.86 2.53 -2.48
N ILE A 169 1.77 2.17 -3.18
CA ILE A 169 1.55 2.61 -4.57
C ILE A 169 0.30 3.50 -4.77
N HIS A 170 -0.51 3.70 -3.74
CA HIS A 170 -1.64 4.63 -3.73
C HIS A 170 -1.68 5.40 -2.41
N VAL A 171 -2.25 6.61 -2.46
CA VAL A 171 -2.60 7.39 -1.26
C VAL A 171 -4.08 7.21 -0.92
N GLN A 172 -4.48 7.57 0.30
CA GLN A 172 -5.87 7.38 0.78
C GLN A 172 -6.93 7.98 -0.16
N VAL A 173 -6.65 9.14 -0.76
CA VAL A 173 -7.60 9.80 -1.67
C VAL A 173 -7.82 9.00 -2.97
N ASP A 174 -6.81 8.29 -3.47
CA ASP A 174 -6.95 7.42 -4.65
C ASP A 174 -7.90 6.26 -4.35
N ASP A 175 -7.79 5.71 -3.14
CA ASP A 175 -8.56 4.55 -2.69
C ASP A 175 -10.02 4.92 -2.37
N PHE A 176 -10.25 5.92 -1.52
CA PHE A 176 -11.62 6.33 -1.16
C PHE A 176 -12.41 6.82 -2.38
N THR A 177 -11.80 7.60 -3.26
CA THR A 177 -12.45 7.97 -4.53
C THR A 177 -12.74 6.73 -5.36
N GLY A 178 -11.77 5.81 -5.49
CA GLY A 178 -11.95 4.58 -6.25
C GLY A 178 -13.11 3.73 -5.76
N ARG A 179 -13.23 3.53 -4.45
CA ARG A 179 -14.39 2.82 -3.86
C ARG A 179 -15.70 3.52 -4.18
N THR A 180 -15.77 4.84 -3.93
CA THR A 180 -16.98 5.63 -4.20
C THR A 180 -17.41 5.54 -5.67
N ARG A 181 -16.46 5.52 -6.60
CA ARG A 181 -16.75 5.35 -8.03
C ARG A 181 -17.13 3.92 -8.37
N GLY A 182 -16.45 2.94 -7.80
CA GLY A 182 -16.74 1.53 -8.01
C GLY A 182 -18.15 1.13 -7.60
N ASP A 183 -18.64 1.67 -6.48
CA ASP A 183 -20.02 1.52 -5.99
C ASP A 183 -21.06 1.91 -7.05
N LEU A 184 -20.98 3.15 -7.53
CA LEU A 184 -21.86 3.68 -8.58
C LEU A 184 -21.76 2.88 -9.88
N ILE A 185 -20.54 2.51 -10.28
CA ILE A 185 -20.29 1.76 -11.51
C ILE A 185 -20.89 0.36 -11.43
N GLY A 186 -20.73 -0.34 -10.30
CA GLY A 186 -21.24 -1.69 -10.11
C GLY A 186 -22.77 -1.73 -10.17
N ILE A 187 -23.42 -0.79 -9.47
CA ILE A 187 -24.88 -0.58 -9.53
C ILE A 187 -25.34 -0.35 -10.96
N ALA A 188 -24.75 0.63 -11.65
CA ALA A 188 -25.16 1.00 -13.01
C ALA A 188 -24.93 -0.16 -14.01
N ALA A 189 -23.83 -0.89 -13.88
CA ALA A 189 -23.52 -2.04 -14.72
C ALA A 189 -24.53 -3.18 -14.50
N SER A 190 -24.86 -3.50 -13.25
CA SER A 190 -25.87 -4.50 -12.93
C SER A 190 -27.26 -4.10 -13.44
N ASP A 191 -27.69 -2.85 -13.22
CA ASP A 191 -28.97 -2.36 -13.70
C ASP A 191 -29.06 -2.46 -15.22
N LYS A 192 -28.00 -2.07 -15.93
CA LYS A 192 -27.93 -2.20 -17.39
C LYS A 192 -27.99 -3.66 -17.83
N ALA A 193 -27.25 -4.56 -17.18
CA ALA A 193 -27.27 -5.99 -17.49
C ALA A 193 -28.68 -6.59 -17.34
N LEU A 194 -29.41 -6.22 -16.28
CA LEU A 194 -30.78 -6.66 -16.05
C LEU A 194 -31.73 -6.26 -17.19
N THR A 195 -31.52 -5.11 -17.84
CA THR A 195 -32.35 -4.73 -19.00
C THR A 195 -32.23 -5.76 -20.14
N TYR A 196 -31.03 -6.29 -20.38
CA TYR A 196 -30.80 -7.31 -21.40
C TYR A 196 -31.39 -8.66 -20.96
N PHE A 197 -31.18 -9.08 -19.72
CA PHE A 197 -31.70 -10.37 -19.23
C PHE A 197 -33.23 -10.42 -19.18
N ASN A 198 -33.88 -9.29 -18.93
CA ASN A 198 -35.34 -9.20 -18.91
C ASN A 198 -35.94 -8.94 -20.30
N GLY A 199 -35.13 -8.81 -21.36
CA GLY A 199 -35.62 -8.49 -22.70
C GLY A 199 -36.25 -7.09 -22.82
N THR A 200 -35.83 -6.15 -21.98
CA THR A 200 -36.34 -4.76 -21.91
C THR A 200 -35.33 -3.73 -22.41
N ALA A 201 -34.15 -4.17 -22.85
CA ALA A 201 -33.15 -3.30 -23.42
C ALA A 201 -33.69 -2.64 -24.72
N PRO A 202 -33.50 -1.32 -24.90
CA PRO A 202 -33.81 -0.63 -26.15
C PRO A 202 -32.86 -1.03 -27.28
#